data_AF-A0A536SNF5-F1
#
_entry.id   AF-A0A536SNF5-F1
#
_cell.length_a   1.000
_cell.length_b   1.000
_cell.length_c   1.000
_cell.angle_alpha   90.00
_cell.angle_beta   90.00
_cell.angle_gamma   90.00
#
_symmetry.space_group_name_H-M   'P 1'
#
loop_
_entity.id
_entity.type
_entity.pdbx_description
1 polymer ?
#
loop_
_entity_poly.entity_id
_entity_poly.type
_entity_poly.pdbx_seq_one_letter_code
_entity_poly.pdbx_strand_id
1 'polypeptide(L)'
;VNRYQYKLGVSQVVTKSLLMNLNYEAILEDGYLHSPYRAARLLGLSVPEAYPRTRDSYAMALGIVKGLGSNDGQLNASAHLRYRYFWDTWNIRAHTVDLRYVTRLGDRWLVEPRYRHYKQSAASFYADDFTTQMLFMARDRELSDFSS
;
A
#
# COMPACT_ATOMS: atom_id res chain seq x y z
N VAL A 1 2.11 -17.93 13.32
CA VAL A 1 2.32 -17.46 11.94
C VAL A 1 3.80 -17.20 11.79
N ASN A 2 4.42 -17.80 10.79
CA ASN A 2 5.80 -17.52 10.43
C ASN A 2 5.80 -16.36 9.43
N ARG A 3 6.63 -15.34 9.69
CA ARG A 3 6.68 -14.15 8.84
C ARG A 3 8.13 -13.75 8.60
N TYR A 4 8.48 -13.61 7.33
CA TYR A 4 9.78 -13.12 6.89
C TYR A 4 9.59 -11.82 6.12
N GLN A 5 10.44 -10.82 6.39
CA GLN A 5 10.34 -9.51 5.77
C GLN A 5 11.70 -9.09 5.22
N TYR A 6 11.72 -8.76 3.94
CA TYR A 6 12.89 -8.29 3.20
C TYR A 6 12.61 -6.89 2.66
N LYS A 7 13.55 -5.97 2.88
CA LYS A 7 13.48 -4.59 2.42
C LYS A 7 14.78 -4.20 1.77
N LEU A 8 14.69 -3.68 0.56
CA LEU A 8 15.82 -3.13 -0.19
C LEU A 8 15.47 -1.71 -0.61
N GLY A 9 16.40 -0.79 -0.41
CA GLY A 9 16.19 0.62 -0.72
C GLY A 9 17.45 1.21 -1.33
N VAL A 10 17.28 1.89 -2.46
CA VAL A 10 18.33 2.69 -3.09
C VAL A 10 17.88 4.13 -3.07
N SER A 11 18.75 5.01 -2.60
CA SER A 11 18.50 6.46 -2.64
C SER A 11 19.68 7.16 -3.28
N GLN A 12 19.38 8.13 -4.13
CA GLN A 12 20.38 8.89 -4.86
C GLN A 12 20.03 10.37 -4.84
N VAL A 13 21.02 11.19 -4.48
CA VAL A 13 20.98 12.63 -4.72
C VAL A 13 21.33 12.85 -6.19
N VAL A 14 20.32 13.11 -7.00
CA VAL A 14 20.46 13.28 -8.46
C VAL A 14 20.97 14.68 -8.79
N THR A 15 20.55 15.67 -8.01
CA THR A 15 21.01 17.07 -8.12
C THR A 15 21.02 17.69 -6.74
N LYS A 16 21.65 18.85 -6.57
CA LYS A 16 21.68 19.63 -5.32
C LYS A 16 20.30 19.85 -4.68
N SER A 17 19.22 19.78 -5.47
CA SER A 17 17.83 19.95 -5.01
C SER A 17 16.91 18.79 -5.37
N LEU A 18 17.42 17.63 -5.81
CA LEU A 18 16.59 16.49 -6.20
C LEU A 18 17.13 15.20 -5.60
N LEU A 19 16.29 14.53 -4.81
CA LEU A 19 16.54 13.21 -4.26
C LEU A 19 15.52 12.22 -4.82
N MET A 20 16.00 11.07 -5.28
CA MET A 20 15.16 9.97 -5.73
C MET A 20 15.40 8.76 -4.83
N ASN A 21 14.33 8.04 -4.51
CA ASN A 21 14.39 6.81 -3.74
C ASN A 21 13.56 5.72 -4.43
N LEU A 22 14.12 4.53 -4.53
CA LEU A 22 13.43 3.33 -4.98
C LEU A 22 13.50 2.29 -3.87
N ASN A 23 12.35 1.83 -3.41
CA ASN A 23 12.25 0.81 -2.37
C ASN A 23 11.49 -0.41 -2.90
N TYR A 24 11.99 -1.58 -2.55
CA TYR A 24 11.32 -2.87 -2.75
C TYR A 24 11.12 -3.54 -1.40
N GLU A 25 9.95 -4.12 -1.20
CA GLU A 25 9.58 -4.84 0.01
C GLU A 25 8.94 -6.18 -0.38
N ALA A 26 9.37 -7.26 0.27
CA ALA A 26 8.77 -8.57 0.18
C ALA A 26 8.45 -9.08 1.59
N ILE A 27 7.21 -9.48 1.82
CA ILE A 27 6.72 -10.05 3.08
C ILE A 27 6.18 -11.43 2.75
N LEU A 28 6.76 -12.47 3.34
CA LEU A 28 6.34 -13.86 3.16
C LEU A 28 5.71 -14.34 4.45
N GLU A 29 4.45 -14.77 4.38
CA GLU A 29 3.67 -15.20 5.53
C GLU A 29 3.20 -16.63 5.35
N ASP A 30 3.34 -17.43 6.41
CA ASP A 30 2.87 -18.80 6.47
C ASP A 30 2.16 -19.10 7.80
N GLY A 31 0.87 -19.42 7.74
CA GLY A 31 0.12 -19.86 8.90
C GLY A 31 -1.36 -19.53 8.84
N TYR A 32 -1.95 -19.32 10.01
CA TYR A 32 -3.36 -18.99 10.16
C TYR A 32 -3.56 -17.49 9.90
N LEU A 33 -4.02 -17.15 8.69
CA LEU A 33 -4.15 -15.76 8.20
C LEU A 33 -5.60 -15.25 8.19
N HIS A 34 -6.59 -16.10 8.47
CA HIS A 34 -7.99 -15.71 8.57
C HIS A 34 -8.42 -15.42 10.00
N SER A 35 -9.55 -14.73 10.16
CA SER A 35 -10.14 -14.49 11.47
C SER A 35 -10.93 -15.73 11.92
N PRO A 36 -10.77 -16.21 13.17
CA PRO A 36 -11.54 -17.34 13.69
C PRO A 36 -13.01 -17.00 13.96
N TYR A 37 -13.39 -15.71 13.89
CA TYR A 37 -14.73 -15.22 14.22
C TYR A 37 -15.54 -14.78 12.99
N ARG A 38 -15.00 -14.96 11.78
CA ARG A 38 -15.65 -14.55 10.54
C ARG A 38 -16.18 -15.76 9.75
N ALA A 39 -17.23 -15.49 8.99
CA ALA A 39 -17.90 -16.49 8.16
C ALA A 39 -18.18 -15.91 6.77
N ALA A 40 -17.94 -16.74 5.75
CA ALA A 40 -18.36 -16.49 4.38
C ALA A 40 -19.83 -16.91 4.20
N ARG A 41 -20.40 -16.56 3.05
CA ARG A 41 -21.75 -16.98 2.66
C ARG A 41 -21.70 -17.85 1.42
N LEU A 42 -22.40 -18.97 1.44
CA LEU A 42 -22.56 -19.85 0.29
C LEU A 42 -24.05 -20.08 0.08
N LEU A 43 -24.60 -19.54 -1.02
CA LEU A 43 -26.04 -19.61 -1.31
C LEU A 43 -26.89 -19.09 -0.14
N GLY A 44 -26.44 -18.02 0.51
CA GLY A 44 -27.09 -17.44 1.69
C GLY A 44 -26.85 -18.17 3.02
N LEU A 45 -26.20 -19.35 3.02
CA LEU A 45 -25.84 -20.08 4.24
C LEU A 45 -24.50 -19.59 4.79
N SER A 46 -24.39 -19.49 6.12
CA SER A 46 -23.14 -19.11 6.78
C SER A 46 -22.18 -20.30 6.80
N VAL A 47 -21.00 -20.12 6.22
CA VAL A 47 -19.92 -21.12 6.20
C VAL A 47 -18.64 -20.52 6.79
N PRO A 48 -17.76 -21.29 7.45
CA PRO A 48 -16.47 -20.79 7.92
C PRO A 48 -15.66 -20.19 6.77
N GLU A 49 -14.95 -19.09 7.01
CA GLU A 49 -14.00 -18.57 6.03
C GLU A 49 -12.80 -19.51 5.87
N ALA A 50 -12.31 -19.63 4.65
CA ALA A 50 -11.14 -20.43 4.31
C ALA A 50 -10.18 -19.58 3.49
N TYR A 51 -8.99 -19.35 4.02
CA TYR A 51 -7.95 -18.55 3.38
C TYR A 51 -6.78 -19.45 2.98
N PRO A 52 -6.03 -19.10 1.92
CA PRO A 52 -4.74 -19.71 1.67
C PRO A 52 -3.82 -19.54 2.88
N ARG A 53 -3.12 -20.62 3.26
CA ARG A 53 -2.20 -20.64 4.40
C ARG A 53 -1.00 -19.71 4.19
N THR A 54 -0.59 -19.54 2.93
CA THR A 54 0.55 -18.71 2.55
C THR A 54 0.09 -17.43 1.86
N ARG A 55 0.80 -16.34 2.14
CA ARG A 55 0.64 -15.06 1.46
C ARG A 55 2.01 -14.43 1.25
N ASP A 56 2.35 -14.21 -0.02
CA ASP A 56 3.55 -13.46 -0.37
C ASP A 56 3.11 -12.10 -0.90
N SER A 57 3.53 -11.06 -0.20
CA SER A 57 3.17 -9.68 -0.49
C SER A 57 4.39 -8.90 -0.93
N TYR A 58 4.26 -8.19 -2.04
CA TYR A 58 5.34 -7.44 -2.64
C TYR A 58 4.93 -5.99 -2.86
N ALA A 59 5.89 -5.08 -2.72
CA ALA A 59 5.67 -3.68 -3.04
C ALA A 59 6.91 -3.03 -3.63
N MET A 60 6.68 -2.17 -4.62
CA MET A 60 7.67 -1.25 -5.16
C MET A 60 7.20 0.17 -4.92
N ALA A 61 8.08 1.01 -4.36
CA ALA A 61 7.79 2.41 -4.10
C ALA A 61 8.88 3.31 -4.68
N LEU A 62 8.50 4.15 -5.64
CA LEU A 62 9.30 5.25 -6.14
C LEU A 62 8.93 6.52 -5.36
N GLY A 63 9.94 7.23 -4.87
CA GLY A 63 9.77 8.55 -4.28
C GLY A 63 10.72 9.55 -4.91
N ILE A 64 10.22 10.76 -5.10
CA ILE A 64 10.93 11.90 -5.64
C ILE A 64 10.72 13.06 -4.68
N VAL A 65 11.81 13.64 -4.21
CA VAL A 65 11.81 14.83 -3.35
C VAL A 65 12.56 15.93 -4.07
N LYS A 66 11.85 16.99 -4.45
CA LYS A 66 12.41 18.18 -5.06
C LYS A 66 12.41 19.32 -4.05
N GLY A 67 13.60 19.77 -3.67
CA GLY A 67 13.79 21.04 -2.98
C GLY A 67 13.50 22.21 -3.92
N LEU A 68 12.74 23.18 -3.43
CA LEU A 68 12.38 24.41 -4.11
C LEU A 68 13.01 25.58 -3.35
N GLY A 69 13.75 26.41 -4.07
CA GLY A 69 14.47 27.55 -3.50
C GLY A 69 13.78 28.87 -3.81
N SER A 70 14.02 29.86 -2.96
CA SER A 70 13.81 31.28 -3.30
C SER A 70 15.02 31.82 -4.06
N ASN A 71 14.90 33.00 -4.69
CA ASN A 71 15.90 33.63 -5.56
C ASN A 71 17.32 33.79 -4.94
N ASP A 72 17.45 33.64 -3.62
CA ASP A 72 18.70 33.72 -2.84
C ASP A 72 19.43 32.37 -2.62
N GLY A 73 18.94 31.27 -3.22
CA GLY A 73 19.59 29.95 -3.13
C GLY A 73 19.28 29.15 -1.85
N GLN A 74 18.47 29.70 -0.93
CA GLN A 74 17.94 28.94 0.21
C GLN A 74 16.69 28.14 -0.18
N LEU A 75 16.70 26.85 0.17
CA LEU A 75 15.55 25.94 0.03
C LEU A 75 14.52 26.21 1.13
N ASN A 76 13.42 26.86 0.80
CA ASN A 76 12.34 27.19 1.74
C ASN A 76 11.11 26.27 1.61
N ALA A 77 11.05 25.46 0.55
CA ALA A 77 9.98 24.50 0.32
C ALA A 77 10.50 23.20 -0.32
N SER A 78 9.70 22.14 -0.24
CA SER A 78 9.94 20.90 -0.98
C SER A 78 8.63 20.29 -1.49
N ALA A 79 8.69 19.73 -2.69
CA ALA A 79 7.62 18.94 -3.29
C ALA A 79 8.02 17.46 -3.27
N HIS A 80 7.16 16.62 -2.70
CA HIS A 80 7.36 15.18 -2.62
C HIS A 80 6.28 14.49 -3.46
N LEU A 81 6.72 13.61 -4.35
CA LEU A 81 5.87 12.71 -5.12
C LEU A 81 6.27 11.29 -4.78
N ARG A 82 5.30 10.45 -4.42
CA ARG A 82 5.51 9.02 -4.19
C ARG A 82 4.46 8.22 -4.92
N TYR A 83 4.93 7.18 -5.60
CA TYR A 83 4.09 6.16 -6.20
C TYR A 83 4.48 4.79 -5.63
N ARG A 84 3.50 4.05 -5.10
CA ARG A 84 3.69 2.68 -4.61
C ARG A 84 2.75 1.75 -5.37
N TYR A 85 3.32 0.69 -5.93
CA TYR A 85 2.59 -0.44 -6.49
C TYR A 85 2.74 -1.64 -5.56
N PHE A 86 1.62 -2.27 -5.22
CA PHE A 86 1.54 -3.44 -4.36
C PHE A 86 0.88 -4.58 -5.11
N TRP A 87 1.38 -5.80 -4.91
CA TRP A 87 0.75 -7.01 -5.40
C TRP A 87 1.04 -8.19 -4.48
N ASP A 88 0.14 -9.17 -4.43
CA ASP A 88 0.32 -10.38 -3.64
C ASP A 88 -0.16 -11.65 -4.35
N THR A 89 0.08 -12.80 -3.72
CA THR A 89 -0.36 -14.12 -4.20
C THR A 89 -1.87 -14.36 -4.08
N TRP A 90 -2.59 -13.48 -3.38
CA TRP A 90 -4.06 -13.49 -3.32
C TRP A 90 -4.71 -12.70 -4.47
N ASN A 91 -3.88 -12.25 -5.42
CA ASN A 91 -4.27 -11.48 -6.59
C ASN A 91 -4.77 -10.06 -6.25
N ILE A 92 -4.50 -9.58 -5.03
CA ILE A 92 -4.73 -8.19 -4.67
C ILE A 92 -3.65 -7.35 -5.34
N ARG A 93 -4.07 -6.31 -6.04
CA ARG A 93 -3.18 -5.30 -6.62
C ARG A 93 -3.61 -3.94 -6.12
N ALA A 94 -2.66 -3.09 -5.74
CA ALA A 94 -2.97 -1.75 -5.30
C ALA A 94 -1.99 -0.70 -5.82
N HIS A 95 -2.55 0.46 -6.14
CA HIS A 95 -1.84 1.65 -6.57
C HIS A 95 -2.02 2.73 -5.50
N THR A 96 -0.91 3.33 -5.06
CA THR A 96 -0.92 4.48 -4.17
C THR A 96 -0.16 5.63 -4.81
N VAL A 97 -0.81 6.78 -4.93
CA VAL A 97 -0.15 8.05 -5.28
C VAL A 97 -0.23 8.96 -4.06
N ASP A 98 0.91 9.51 -3.64
CA ASP A 98 1.01 10.44 -2.51
C ASP A 98 1.77 11.69 -2.98
N LEU A 99 1.10 12.83 -2.86
CA LEU A 99 1.63 14.16 -3.12
C LEU A 99 1.73 14.89 -1.80
N ARG A 100 2.89 15.48 -1.53
CA ARG A 100 3.08 16.34 -0.36
C ARG A 100 3.87 17.56 -0.76
N TYR A 101 3.45 18.71 -0.27
CA TYR A 101 4.20 19.94 -0.41
C TYR A 101 4.49 20.48 0.98
N VAL A 102 5.76 20.76 1.26
CA VAL A 102 6.25 21.22 2.56
C VAL A 102 6.79 22.63 2.35
N THR A 103 6.31 23.62 3.08
CA THR A 103 6.78 25.00 2.96
C THR A 103 6.81 25.71 4.30
N ARG A 104 7.75 26.63 4.46
CA ARG A 104 7.80 27.53 5.62
C ARG A 104 7.01 28.80 5.32
N LEU A 105 6.12 29.18 6.25
CA LEU A 105 5.36 30.43 6.22
C LEU A 105 5.90 31.36 7.31
N GLY A 106 6.73 32.32 6.91
CA GLY A 106 7.53 33.14 7.81
C GLY A 106 8.52 32.30 8.63
N ASP A 107 8.95 32.83 9.77
CA ASP A 107 10.01 32.21 10.58
C ASP A 107 9.49 31.12 11.54
N ARG A 108 8.17 30.98 11.69
CA ARG A 108 7.55 30.20 12.78
C ARG A 108 6.69 29.03 12.33
N TRP A 109 6.24 29.00 11.08
CA TRP A 109 5.25 28.01 10.64
C TRP A 109 5.81 27.12 9.54
N LEU A 110 5.59 25.80 9.69
CA LEU A 110 5.82 24.79 8.67
C LEU A 110 4.47 24.21 8.28
N VAL A 111 4.12 24.29 7.00
CA VAL A 111 2.83 23.83 6.49
C VAL A 111 3.06 22.72 5.47
N GLU A 112 2.32 21.62 5.64
CA GLU A 112 2.48 20.39 4.87
C GLU A 112 1.16 19.87 4.27
N PRO A 113 0.58 20.55 3.26
CA PRO A 113 -0.53 19.98 2.52
C PRO A 113 -0.14 18.64 1.90
N ARG A 114 -1.03 17.65 2.06
CA ARG A 114 -0.87 16.29 1.56
C ARG A 114 -2.15 15.81 0.89
N TYR A 115 -1.98 15.17 -0.25
CA TYR A 115 -3.03 14.45 -0.94
C TYR A 115 -2.57 13.03 -1.22
N ARG A 116 -3.40 12.03 -0.91
CA ARG A 116 -3.12 10.63 -1.17
C ARG A 116 -4.32 10.00 -1.85
N HIS A 117 -4.08 9.36 -2.98
CA HIS A 117 -5.06 8.53 -3.65
C HIS A 117 -4.64 7.06 -3.59
N TYR A 118 -5.56 6.19 -3.23
CA TYR A 118 -5.34 4.75 -3.12
C TYR A 118 -6.43 3.99 -3.86
N LYS A 119 -6.05 2.96 -4.61
CA LYS A 119 -6.98 2.03 -5.25
C LYS A 119 -6.45 0.61 -5.15
N GLN A 120 -7.30 -0.31 -4.71
CA GLN A 120 -7.02 -1.74 -4.53
C GLN A 120 -8.06 -2.58 -5.26
N SER A 121 -7.62 -3.71 -5.82
CA SER A 121 -8.50 -4.77 -6.33
C SER A 121 -8.87 -5.79 -5.25
N ALA A 122 -10.02 -6.43 -5.40
CA ALA A 122 -10.40 -7.54 -4.54
C ALA A 122 -9.45 -8.75 -4.64
N ALA A 123 -9.38 -9.55 -3.58
CA ALA A 123 -8.71 -10.85 -3.58
C ALA A 123 -9.49 -11.85 -4.45
N SER A 124 -8.79 -12.86 -5.00
CA SER A 124 -9.42 -13.87 -5.87
C SER A 124 -10.48 -14.74 -5.18
N PHE A 125 -10.45 -14.81 -3.84
CA PHE A 125 -11.39 -15.57 -3.02
C PHE A 125 -12.27 -14.67 -2.15
N TYR A 126 -12.41 -13.39 -2.50
CA TYR A 126 -13.38 -12.49 -1.87
C TYR A 126 -14.72 -12.51 -2.61
N ALA A 127 -15.82 -12.69 -1.89
CA ALA A 127 -17.17 -12.42 -2.38
C ALA A 127 -18.15 -12.13 -1.23
N ASP A 128 -19.21 -11.37 -1.52
CA ASP A 128 -20.29 -11.11 -0.56
C ASP A 128 -21.16 -12.35 -0.30
N ASP A 129 -21.41 -13.13 -1.36
CA ASP A 129 -22.11 -14.42 -1.33
C ASP A 129 -21.61 -15.29 -2.49
N PHE A 130 -21.14 -16.50 -2.16
CA PHE A 130 -20.62 -17.45 -3.14
C PHE A 130 -21.78 -18.26 -3.74
N THR A 131 -21.75 -18.46 -5.06
CA THR A 131 -22.75 -19.29 -5.77
C THR A 131 -22.34 -20.75 -5.87
N THR A 132 -21.06 -21.06 -5.65
CA THR A 132 -20.50 -22.41 -5.65
C THR A 132 -19.45 -22.52 -4.56
N GLN A 133 -19.27 -23.74 -4.03
CA GLN A 133 -18.25 -23.98 -3.02
C GLN A 133 -16.85 -23.92 -3.67
N MET A 134 -15.98 -23.08 -3.12
CA MET A 134 -14.59 -22.94 -3.54
C MET A 134 -13.65 -23.43 -2.44
N LEU A 135 -12.39 -23.70 -2.80
CA LEU A 135 -11.36 -24.11 -1.83
C LEU A 135 -11.07 -23.00 -0.80
N PHE A 136 -11.09 -21.75 -1.26
CA PHE A 136 -10.91 -20.56 -0.43
C PHE A 136 -12.11 -19.64 -0.62
N MET A 137 -12.63 -19.12 0.49
CA MET A 137 -13.82 -18.26 0.52
C MET A 137 -13.69 -17.29 1.69
N ALA A 138 -13.77 -16.00 1.40
CA ALA A 138 -13.74 -14.92 2.37
C ALA A 138 -14.78 -13.86 2.03
N ARG A 139 -15.34 -13.26 3.07
CA ARG A 139 -16.27 -12.12 2.98
C ARG A 139 -15.69 -10.87 3.66
N ASP A 140 -14.42 -10.95 4.06
CA ASP A 140 -13.70 -9.83 4.64
C ASP A 140 -13.59 -8.65 3.68
N ARG A 141 -14.22 -7.54 4.06
CA ARG A 141 -14.21 -6.29 3.28
C ARG A 141 -12.81 -5.70 3.12
N GLU A 142 -11.84 -6.04 3.96
CA GLU A 142 -10.44 -5.63 3.78
C GLU A 142 -9.80 -6.28 2.53
N LEU A 143 -10.40 -7.36 2.03
CA LEU A 143 -10.03 -8.04 0.79
C LEU A 143 -10.87 -7.60 -0.42
N SER A 144 -11.77 -6.63 -0.27
CA SER A 144 -12.61 -6.13 -1.38
C SER A 144 -11.88 -5.12 -2.25
N ASP A 145 -12.51 -4.73 -3.36
CA ASP A 145 -12.13 -3.52 -4.06
C ASP A 145 -12.29 -2.32 -3.12
N PHE A 146 -11.31 -1.41 -3.14
CA PHE A 146 -11.33 -0.23 -2.28
C PHE A 146 -10.68 0.96 -2.99
N SER A 147 -11.24 2.15 -2.76
CA SER A 147 -10.66 3.42 -3.23
C SER A 147 -10.83 4.53 -2.20
N SER A 148 -9.78 5.32 -1.97
CA SER A 148 -9.78 6.51 -1.09
C SER A 148 -8.98 7.66 -1.67
#